data_AF-A0A7Y5IZA8-F1
#
_entry.id   AF-A0A7Y5IZA8-F1
#
_cell.length_a   1.000
_cell.length_b   1.000
_cell.length_c   1.000
_cell.angle_alpha   90.00
_cell.angle_beta   90.00
_cell.angle_gamma   90.00
#
_symmetry.space_group_name_H-M   'P 1'
#
loop_
_entity.id
_entity.type
_entity.pdbx_description
1 polymer ?
#
loop_
_entity_poly.entity_id
_entity_poly.type
_entity_poly.pdbx_seq_one_letter_code
_entity_poly.pdbx_strand_id
1 'polypeptide(L)'
;NALIIASRITQSVFTAAATQVKDMTFGASESLPRVVGLANDITAPLRGALMLTGKAAANALTTVAEVQETIQLGIEQAKELADKGTEIDIQLKENQLEIKEKVFELRQMVRDLKAKEIEIYGLQEAMRQASGRYLQVIAQGLRLIEERTQFRVRTAASVSDARYKDMAFRIFRNDALQKYRGQFDLAAKFVYLAAKAYGYETNLLEFSALSGEQLLERIVRERNIGEFEDVPATAGGLPFRSGPGLSGVMAELDANFRALKGVLGFNNPTISTDKFSLRREYYRISPDEDGTENWRETLRMAVIDDLRTEVPEFNQLLSSFDPYRQFNRANPTTTGEPAIVVEFPTTIQADANVFNRAGSTDGGESFFPSDHFSIKVRGIGVWFSNYSTDTGGLTSTPRCYLVPVGADVTRVPEAQSLGSLRKVREWNVVDQVIPPPIDLGEGLFAPRLNGWLPSDQLPGQLLQPRLRRHASIRAYSDSGEDLGDIDETQFLVTTTLVGRSVWNTRWLLIIPGRFLLQGDPREGIRRFIEGADGNGGVTDIRLAFETFQYSGSKKDGTLEVNLGGE
;
A
#
# COMPACT_ATOMS: atom_id res chain seq x y z
N ASN A 1 -88.02 6.81 -36.63
CA ASN A 1 -87.44 5.73 -35.80
C ASN A 1 -85.97 5.39 -36.07
N ALA A 2 -85.47 5.39 -37.31
CA ALA A 2 -84.04 5.14 -37.58
C ALA A 2 -83.08 6.22 -37.00
N LEU A 3 -83.52 7.48 -36.91
CA LEU A 3 -82.71 8.59 -36.38
C LEU A 3 -82.49 8.52 -34.85
N ILE A 4 -83.49 8.03 -34.10
CA ILE A 4 -83.43 7.91 -32.64
C ILE A 4 -82.49 6.77 -32.24
N ILE A 5 -82.52 5.66 -32.98
CA ILE A 5 -81.63 4.51 -32.77
C ILE A 5 -80.19 4.87 -33.17
N ALA A 6 -79.99 5.61 -34.26
CA ALA A 6 -78.67 6.13 -34.63
C ALA A 6 -78.08 7.02 -33.51
N SER A 7 -78.85 7.94 -32.94
CA SER A 7 -78.38 8.83 -31.86
C SER A 7 -77.98 8.08 -30.57
N ARG A 8 -78.71 7.03 -30.18
CA ARG A 8 -78.34 6.18 -29.03
C ARG A 8 -77.11 5.33 -29.29
N ILE A 9 -76.92 4.87 -30.53
CA ILE A 9 -75.70 4.14 -30.92
C ILE A 9 -74.50 5.09 -30.87
N THR A 10 -74.61 6.32 -31.39
CA THR A 10 -73.52 7.31 -31.29
C THR A 10 -73.23 7.70 -29.84
N GLN A 11 -74.27 7.90 -29.02
CA GLN A 11 -74.12 8.18 -27.59
C GLN A 11 -73.40 7.03 -26.87
N SER A 12 -73.79 5.77 -27.13
CA SER A 12 -73.13 4.60 -26.55
C SER A 12 -71.67 4.44 -26.98
N VAL A 13 -71.35 4.75 -28.25
CA VAL A 13 -70.00 4.74 -28.82
C VAL A 13 -69.14 5.85 -28.20
N PHE A 14 -69.70 7.04 -27.95
CA PHE A 14 -68.97 8.13 -27.29
C PHE A 14 -68.74 7.87 -25.80
N THR A 15 -69.70 7.27 -25.08
CA THR A 15 -69.45 6.80 -23.71
C THR A 15 -68.44 5.67 -23.67
N ALA A 16 -68.51 4.68 -24.57
CA ALA A 16 -67.55 3.58 -24.63
C ALA A 16 -66.13 4.07 -24.99
N ALA A 17 -66.01 5.03 -25.89
CA ALA A 17 -64.74 5.69 -26.23
C ALA A 17 -64.18 6.47 -25.03
N ALA A 18 -65.03 7.17 -24.26
CA ALA A 18 -64.61 7.88 -23.05
C ALA A 18 -64.10 6.92 -21.95
N THR A 19 -64.73 5.74 -21.77
CA THR A 19 -64.26 4.71 -20.84
C THR A 19 -62.97 4.05 -21.33
N GLN A 20 -62.85 3.77 -22.64
CA GLN A 20 -61.65 3.17 -23.22
C GLN A 20 -60.42 4.10 -23.17
N VAL A 21 -60.62 5.41 -23.33
CA VAL A 21 -59.56 6.42 -23.13
C VAL A 21 -59.11 6.45 -21.67
N LYS A 22 -60.01 6.26 -20.70
CA LYS A 22 -59.69 6.20 -19.27
C LYS A 22 -58.90 4.95 -18.89
N ASP A 23 -59.27 3.79 -19.44
CA ASP A 23 -58.58 2.52 -19.15
C ASP A 23 -57.21 2.43 -19.84
N MET A 24 -57.08 2.98 -21.05
CA MET A 24 -55.81 3.07 -21.77
C MET A 24 -54.83 4.07 -21.13
N THR A 25 -55.33 5.20 -20.62
CA THR A 25 -54.50 6.17 -19.86
C THR A 25 -54.10 5.64 -18.48
N PHE A 26 -54.94 4.83 -17.83
CA PHE A 26 -54.58 4.12 -16.60
C PHE A 26 -53.46 3.10 -16.85
N GLY A 27 -53.59 2.24 -17.87
CA GLY A 27 -52.56 1.26 -18.24
C GLY A 27 -51.23 1.89 -18.67
N ALA A 28 -51.26 2.98 -19.45
CA ALA A 28 -50.06 3.71 -19.83
C ALA A 28 -49.37 4.42 -18.64
N SER A 29 -50.13 4.81 -17.62
CA SER A 29 -49.58 5.39 -16.39
C SER A 29 -48.91 4.33 -15.50
N GLU A 30 -49.41 3.09 -15.50
CA GLU A 30 -48.80 1.98 -14.74
C GLU A 30 -47.56 1.39 -15.39
N SER A 31 -47.39 1.51 -16.71
CA SER A 31 -46.19 1.04 -17.41
C SER A 31 -44.93 1.88 -17.13
N LEU A 32 -45.07 3.03 -16.47
CA LEU A 32 -43.94 3.88 -16.09
C LEU A 32 -43.38 3.47 -14.71
N PRO A 33 -42.06 3.25 -14.58
CA PRO A 33 -41.46 2.78 -13.33
C PRO A 33 -41.65 3.80 -12.19
N ARG A 34 -42.07 3.31 -11.03
CA ARG A 34 -42.38 4.12 -9.83
C ARG A 34 -41.15 4.47 -8.98
N VAL A 35 -40.04 3.74 -9.15
CA VAL A 35 -38.77 3.98 -8.45
C VAL A 35 -37.61 3.59 -9.37
N VAL A 36 -36.61 4.48 -9.51
CA VAL A 36 -35.30 4.15 -10.10
C VAL A 36 -34.21 4.63 -9.14
N GLY A 37 -33.79 3.76 -8.21
CA GLY A 37 -32.66 3.97 -7.31
C GLY A 37 -32.84 5.12 -6.30
N LEU A 38 -33.05 4.75 -5.02
CA LEU A 38 -33.16 5.65 -3.86
C LEU A 38 -34.36 6.62 -3.89
N ALA A 39 -35.54 6.02 -3.76
CA ALA A 39 -36.78 6.57 -3.16
C ALA A 39 -37.37 7.90 -3.70
N ASN A 40 -36.99 8.39 -4.89
CA ASN A 40 -37.64 9.55 -5.52
C ASN A 40 -38.36 9.19 -6.83
N ASP A 41 -39.65 9.54 -6.87
CA ASP A 41 -40.58 9.25 -7.97
C ASP A 41 -40.54 10.34 -9.05
N ILE A 42 -39.55 10.24 -9.94
CA ILE A 42 -39.30 11.20 -11.03
C ILE A 42 -40.43 11.17 -12.09
N THR A 43 -41.20 10.08 -12.20
CA THR A 43 -42.29 9.96 -13.18
C THR A 43 -43.65 10.44 -12.66
N ALA A 44 -43.77 10.82 -11.38
CA ALA A 44 -45.01 11.32 -10.76
C ALA A 44 -45.67 12.50 -11.50
N PRO A 45 -44.96 13.55 -11.97
CA PRO A 45 -45.57 14.64 -12.72
C PRO A 45 -46.10 14.20 -14.09
N LEU A 46 -45.42 13.25 -14.75
CA LEU A 46 -45.82 12.72 -16.06
C LEU A 46 -47.05 11.81 -15.94
N ARG A 47 -47.11 10.96 -14.91
CA ARG A 47 -48.31 10.17 -14.59
C ARG A 47 -49.48 11.07 -14.18
N GLY A 48 -49.23 12.12 -13.41
CA GLY A 48 -50.22 13.14 -13.07
C GLY A 48 -50.76 13.88 -14.29
N ALA A 49 -49.89 14.23 -15.24
CA ALA A 49 -50.27 14.85 -16.50
C ALA A 49 -51.08 13.90 -17.40
N LEU A 50 -50.72 12.62 -17.49
CA LEU A 50 -51.49 11.61 -18.23
C LEU A 50 -52.88 11.39 -17.62
N MET A 51 -52.98 11.32 -16.29
CA MET A 51 -54.27 11.22 -15.58
C MET A 51 -55.12 12.49 -15.71
N LEU A 52 -54.52 13.68 -15.68
CA LEU A 52 -55.22 14.97 -15.88
C LEU A 52 -55.68 15.15 -17.34
N THR A 53 -54.87 14.72 -18.31
CA THR A 53 -55.22 14.78 -19.74
C THR A 53 -56.37 13.82 -20.07
N GLY A 54 -56.39 12.63 -19.46
CA GLY A 54 -57.52 11.70 -19.56
C GLY A 54 -58.81 12.26 -18.94
N LYS A 55 -58.71 13.01 -17.83
CA LYS A 55 -59.87 13.64 -17.17
C LYS A 55 -60.41 14.86 -17.95
N ALA A 56 -59.54 15.64 -18.60
CA ALA A 56 -59.93 16.78 -19.43
C ALA A 56 -60.59 16.34 -20.76
N ALA A 57 -60.10 15.27 -21.39
CA ALA A 57 -60.71 14.70 -22.61
C ALA A 57 -62.08 14.04 -22.35
N ALA A 58 -62.26 13.39 -21.20
CA ALA A 58 -63.55 12.82 -20.79
C ALA A 58 -64.60 13.90 -20.43
N ASN A 59 -64.18 15.04 -19.87
CA ASN A 59 -65.07 16.16 -19.58
C ASN A 59 -65.44 16.97 -20.85
N ALA A 60 -64.56 17.06 -21.85
CA ALA A 60 -64.90 17.69 -23.13
C ALA A 60 -65.97 16.90 -23.92
N LEU A 61 -65.99 15.57 -23.80
CA LEU A 61 -67.01 14.72 -24.44
C LEU A 61 -68.38 14.74 -23.74
N THR A 62 -68.45 15.15 -22.48
CA THR A 62 -69.72 15.31 -21.74
C THR A 62 -70.31 16.72 -21.87
N THR A 63 -69.51 17.71 -22.29
CA THR A 63 -69.95 19.12 -22.44
C THR A 63 -70.49 19.47 -23.84
N VAL A 64 -70.46 18.52 -24.80
CA VAL A 64 -71.01 18.69 -26.16
C VAL A 64 -72.39 18.00 -26.32
N ALA A 65 -72.95 17.43 -25.24
CA ALA A 65 -74.25 16.76 -25.25
C ALA A 65 -75.45 17.66 -24.89
N GLU A 66 -75.26 18.96 -24.61
CA GLU A 66 -76.31 19.88 -24.12
C GLU A 66 -76.49 21.19 -24.93
N VAL A 67 -76.10 21.23 -26.20
CA VAL A 67 -76.51 22.33 -27.11
C VAL A 67 -77.07 21.75 -28.40
N GLN A 68 -78.27 21.16 -28.30
CA GLN A 68 -79.14 20.95 -29.46
C GLN A 68 -80.59 21.28 -29.10
N GLU A 69 -80.80 22.53 -28.70
CA GLU A 69 -82.09 23.19 -28.79
C GLU A 69 -81.82 24.58 -29.40
N THR A 70 -82.58 24.95 -30.42
CA THR A 70 -82.39 26.14 -31.29
C THR A 70 -81.24 26.10 -32.31
N ILE A 71 -81.50 25.49 -33.48
CA ILE A 71 -81.37 26.05 -34.85
C ILE A 71 -82.03 24.99 -35.76
N GLN A 72 -83.34 24.84 -35.61
CA GLN A 72 -84.19 24.07 -36.51
C GLN A 72 -85.43 24.90 -36.88
N LEU A 73 -85.22 26.20 -37.09
CA LEU A 73 -86.25 27.20 -37.40
C LEU A 73 -85.78 28.29 -38.39
N GLY A 74 -84.74 28.02 -39.19
CA GLY A 74 -84.25 28.96 -40.22
C GLY A 74 -84.40 28.47 -41.67
N ILE A 75 -84.60 27.17 -41.89
CA ILE A 75 -84.71 26.57 -43.23
C ILE A 75 -86.17 26.24 -43.60
N GLU A 76 -87.09 26.39 -42.64
CA GLU A 76 -88.53 26.18 -42.84
C GLU A 76 -89.27 27.49 -43.20
N GLN A 77 -88.69 28.67 -42.90
CA GLN A 77 -89.24 29.98 -43.31
C GLN A 77 -88.95 30.36 -44.77
N ALA A 78 -88.01 29.70 -45.44
CA ALA A 78 -87.79 29.92 -46.87
C ALA A 78 -88.75 29.09 -47.76
N LYS A 79 -89.44 28.10 -47.16
CA LYS A 79 -90.30 27.15 -47.88
C LYS A 79 -91.79 27.40 -47.71
N GLU A 80 -92.18 28.32 -46.83
CA GLU A 80 -93.57 28.81 -46.67
C GLU A 80 -93.88 30.05 -47.54
N LEU A 81 -92.92 30.49 -48.37
CA LEU A 81 -93.07 31.56 -49.37
C LEU A 81 -93.36 30.99 -50.78
N ALA A 82 -94.00 29.82 -50.81
CA ALA A 82 -94.51 29.18 -52.01
C ALA A 82 -95.98 29.53 -52.33
N ASP A 83 -96.93 29.67 -51.39
CA ASP A 83 -98.31 29.26 -51.73
C ASP A 83 -99.48 30.20 -51.38
N LYS A 84 -99.36 31.54 -51.46
CA LYS A 84 -100.56 32.41 -51.37
C LYS A 84 -100.53 33.65 -52.27
N GLY A 85 -101.39 33.67 -53.30
CA GLY A 85 -101.88 34.92 -53.89
C GLY A 85 -102.26 34.93 -55.37
N THR A 86 -102.83 33.86 -55.91
CA THR A 86 -103.62 33.97 -57.16
C THR A 86 -104.93 34.71 -56.90
N GLU A 87 -105.29 35.58 -57.86
CA GLU A 87 -106.65 36.05 -58.20
C GLU A 87 -107.16 37.36 -57.60
N ILE A 88 -106.96 38.47 -58.32
CA ILE A 88 -108.01 39.45 -58.66
C ILE A 88 -107.74 39.98 -60.08
N ASP A 89 -108.58 39.57 -61.02
CA ASP A 89 -108.71 40.19 -62.34
C ASP A 89 -109.74 41.36 -62.25
N ILE A 90 -109.42 42.46 -62.94
CA ILE A 90 -110.26 43.63 -63.28
C ILE A 90 -110.87 44.48 -62.12
N GLN A 91 -110.28 45.64 -61.84
CA GLN A 91 -110.85 46.94 -62.27
C GLN A 91 -109.84 48.10 -62.14
N LEU A 92 -109.47 48.61 -63.33
CA LEU A 92 -109.03 49.95 -63.73
C LEU A 92 -108.20 50.84 -62.79
N LYS A 93 -106.92 50.97 -63.19
CA LYS A 93 -106.07 52.17 -63.23
C LYS A 93 -105.95 52.99 -61.93
N GLU A 94 -105.04 52.53 -61.06
CA GLU A 94 -104.15 53.44 -60.31
C GLU A 94 -102.87 52.75 -59.76
N ASN A 95 -102.77 51.42 -59.76
CA ASN A 95 -101.69 50.72 -59.02
C ASN A 95 -100.55 50.10 -59.89
N GLN A 96 -100.35 50.52 -61.15
CA GLN A 96 -99.30 49.94 -62.01
C GLN A 96 -97.87 50.45 -61.71
N LEU A 97 -97.74 51.56 -60.97
CA LEU A 97 -96.44 52.14 -60.62
C LEU A 97 -95.91 51.53 -59.30
N GLU A 98 -96.76 51.40 -58.28
CA GLU A 98 -96.37 50.87 -56.97
C GLU A 98 -95.96 49.38 -57.02
N ILE A 99 -96.66 48.55 -57.81
CA ILE A 99 -96.30 47.12 -57.96
C ILE A 99 -94.97 46.96 -58.72
N LYS A 100 -94.68 47.81 -59.72
CA LYS A 100 -93.41 47.79 -60.44
C LYS A 100 -92.25 48.26 -59.57
N GLU A 101 -92.47 49.27 -58.73
CA GLU A 101 -91.49 49.74 -57.75
C GLU A 101 -91.17 48.64 -56.72
N LYS A 102 -92.18 47.98 -56.14
CA LYS A 102 -91.94 46.89 -55.18
C LYS A 102 -91.26 45.66 -55.80
N VAL A 103 -91.56 45.32 -57.05
CA VAL A 103 -90.85 44.23 -57.77
C VAL A 103 -89.41 44.60 -58.09
N PHE A 104 -89.14 45.88 -58.39
CA PHE A 104 -87.78 46.38 -58.61
C PHE A 104 -86.97 46.39 -57.30
N GLU A 105 -87.57 46.85 -56.20
CA GLU A 105 -87.00 46.83 -54.86
C GLU A 105 -86.71 45.39 -54.39
N LEU A 106 -87.62 44.44 -54.64
CA LEU A 106 -87.41 43.03 -54.32
C LEU A 106 -86.31 42.39 -55.18
N ARG A 107 -86.20 42.75 -56.46
CA ARG A 107 -85.07 42.36 -57.32
C ARG A 107 -83.75 42.92 -56.82
N GLN A 108 -83.76 44.14 -56.30
CA GLN A 108 -82.59 44.80 -55.75
C GLN A 108 -82.17 44.13 -54.43
N MET A 109 -83.12 43.83 -53.55
CA MET A 109 -82.88 43.04 -52.33
C MET A 109 -82.35 41.62 -52.62
N VAL A 110 -82.85 40.93 -53.66
CA VAL A 110 -82.34 39.61 -54.07
C VAL A 110 -80.93 39.69 -54.67
N ARG A 111 -80.61 40.76 -55.42
CA ARG A 111 -79.25 41.02 -55.90
C ARG A 111 -78.29 41.33 -54.74
N ASP A 112 -78.72 42.12 -53.77
CA ASP A 112 -77.94 42.43 -52.57
C ASP A 112 -77.76 41.21 -51.67
N LEU A 113 -78.75 40.31 -51.61
CA LEU A 113 -78.64 39.04 -50.89
C LEU A 113 -77.54 38.15 -51.48
N LYS A 114 -77.44 38.08 -52.81
CA LYS A 114 -76.33 37.39 -53.50
C LYS A 114 -74.97 38.03 -53.25
N ALA A 115 -74.91 39.37 -53.16
CA ALA A 115 -73.68 40.07 -52.80
C ALA A 115 -73.29 39.79 -51.33
N LYS A 116 -74.26 39.74 -50.42
CA LYS A 116 -74.07 39.40 -49.00
C LYS A 116 -73.68 37.94 -48.80
N GLU A 117 -74.20 37.00 -49.58
CA GLU A 117 -73.76 35.60 -49.56
C GLU A 117 -72.27 35.45 -49.93
N ILE A 118 -71.81 36.14 -50.99
CA ILE A 118 -70.39 36.13 -51.39
C ILE A 118 -69.51 36.75 -50.30
N GLU A 119 -69.97 37.82 -49.65
CA GLU A 119 -69.28 38.45 -48.51
C GLU A 119 -69.17 37.48 -47.32
N ILE A 120 -70.25 36.77 -46.99
CA ILE A 120 -70.27 35.74 -45.93
C ILE A 120 -69.32 34.59 -46.28
N TYR A 121 -69.29 34.11 -47.52
CA TYR A 121 -68.33 33.08 -47.95
C TYR A 121 -66.88 33.58 -47.86
N GLY A 122 -66.62 34.83 -48.22
CA GLY A 122 -65.31 35.47 -48.07
C GLY A 122 -64.87 35.56 -46.60
N LEU A 123 -65.77 35.95 -45.70
CA LEU A 123 -65.53 35.98 -44.25
C LEU A 123 -65.33 34.58 -43.66
N GLN A 124 -66.09 33.59 -44.12
CA GLN A 124 -65.96 32.20 -43.68
C GLN A 124 -64.62 31.60 -44.12
N GLU A 125 -64.18 31.89 -45.34
CA GLU A 125 -62.88 31.46 -45.85
C GLU A 125 -61.73 32.18 -45.13
N ALA A 126 -61.85 33.48 -44.87
CA ALA A 126 -60.90 34.23 -44.05
C ALA A 126 -60.80 33.69 -42.61
N MET A 127 -61.94 33.33 -42.00
CA MET A 127 -61.99 32.68 -40.69
C MET A 127 -61.30 31.31 -40.71
N ARG A 128 -61.55 30.48 -41.73
CA ARG A 128 -60.88 29.17 -41.89
C ARG A 128 -59.36 29.34 -42.04
N GLN A 129 -58.92 30.30 -42.84
CA GLN A 129 -57.50 30.60 -43.01
C GLN A 129 -56.87 31.12 -41.71
N ALA A 130 -57.56 31.99 -40.96
CA ALA A 130 -57.11 32.47 -39.66
C ALA A 130 -57.02 31.35 -38.62
N SER A 131 -58.02 30.46 -38.57
CA SER A 131 -58.01 29.26 -37.73
C SER A 131 -56.86 28.32 -38.09
N GLY A 132 -56.60 28.13 -39.38
CA GLY A 132 -55.46 27.33 -39.86
C GLY A 132 -54.12 27.90 -39.42
N ARG A 133 -53.93 29.23 -39.56
CA ARG A 133 -52.73 29.94 -39.07
C ARG A 133 -52.57 29.83 -37.55
N TYR A 134 -53.66 29.94 -36.79
CA TYR A 134 -53.65 29.80 -35.34
C TYR A 134 -53.21 28.40 -34.90
N LEU A 135 -53.79 27.34 -35.49
CA LEU A 135 -53.39 25.96 -35.22
C LEU A 135 -51.94 25.68 -35.61
N GLN A 136 -51.47 26.28 -36.71
CA GLN A 136 -50.07 26.18 -37.12
C GLN A 136 -49.13 26.82 -36.07
N VAL A 137 -49.48 27.99 -35.54
CA VAL A 137 -48.69 28.66 -34.48
C VAL A 137 -48.69 27.85 -33.19
N ILE A 138 -49.83 27.26 -32.80
CA ILE A 138 -49.88 26.34 -31.64
C ILE A 138 -48.96 25.14 -31.86
N ALA A 139 -49.03 24.50 -33.03
CA ALA A 139 -48.19 23.35 -33.34
C ALA A 139 -46.69 23.70 -33.32
N GLN A 140 -46.32 24.89 -33.80
CA GLN A 140 -44.95 25.41 -33.68
C GLN A 140 -44.55 25.63 -32.22
N GLY A 141 -45.44 26.20 -31.40
CA GLY A 141 -45.21 26.40 -29.96
C GLY A 141 -44.99 25.08 -29.21
N LEU A 142 -45.81 24.06 -29.48
CA LEU A 142 -45.66 22.73 -28.90
C LEU A 142 -44.34 22.07 -29.33
N ARG A 143 -43.99 22.15 -30.62
CA ARG A 143 -42.71 21.63 -31.13
C ARG A 143 -41.52 22.34 -30.49
N LEU A 144 -41.59 23.65 -30.30
CA LEU A 144 -40.52 24.43 -29.64
C LEU A 144 -40.36 24.04 -28.16
N ILE A 145 -41.47 23.81 -27.45
CA ILE A 145 -41.44 23.32 -26.06
C ILE A 145 -40.78 21.94 -26.02
N GLU A 146 -41.16 21.04 -26.93
CA GLU A 146 -40.59 19.70 -27.03
C GLU A 146 -39.08 19.75 -27.36
N GLU A 147 -38.68 20.54 -28.35
CA GLU A 147 -37.28 20.75 -28.72
C GLU A 147 -36.47 21.30 -27.54
N ARG A 148 -37.00 22.28 -26.81
CA ARG A 148 -36.37 22.79 -25.59
C ARG A 148 -36.23 21.72 -24.52
N THR A 149 -37.23 20.85 -24.33
CA THR A 149 -37.14 19.75 -23.36
C THR A 149 -36.08 18.72 -23.78
N GLN A 150 -36.05 18.33 -25.06
CA GLN A 150 -35.05 17.42 -25.60
C GLN A 150 -33.63 18.00 -25.50
N PHE A 151 -33.46 19.28 -25.83
CA PHE A 151 -32.20 19.99 -25.66
C PHE A 151 -31.75 19.95 -24.20
N ARG A 152 -32.63 20.30 -23.25
CA ARG A 152 -32.31 20.25 -21.81
C ARG A 152 -31.93 18.85 -21.34
N VAL A 153 -32.63 17.82 -21.78
CA VAL A 153 -32.32 16.42 -21.43
C VAL A 153 -30.96 16.01 -21.98
N ARG A 154 -30.68 16.30 -23.26
CA ARG A 154 -29.38 16.01 -23.89
C ARG A 154 -28.23 16.77 -23.24
N THR A 155 -28.41 18.07 -22.98
CA THR A 155 -27.42 18.88 -22.27
C THR A 155 -27.19 18.37 -20.86
N ALA A 156 -28.25 18.03 -20.11
CA ALA A 156 -28.12 17.46 -18.76
C ALA A 156 -27.37 16.12 -18.77
N ALA A 157 -27.64 15.25 -19.75
CA ALA A 157 -26.92 13.99 -19.93
C ALA A 157 -25.44 14.22 -20.25
N SER A 158 -25.13 15.10 -21.20
CA SER A 158 -23.75 15.45 -21.57
C SER A 158 -22.97 16.07 -20.41
N VAL A 159 -23.59 16.98 -19.65
CA VAL A 159 -22.98 17.58 -18.44
C VAL A 159 -22.74 16.52 -17.37
N SER A 160 -23.68 15.60 -17.19
CA SER A 160 -23.53 14.51 -16.21
C SER A 160 -22.39 13.57 -16.61
N ASP A 161 -22.32 13.15 -17.87
CA ASP A 161 -21.23 12.32 -18.41
C ASP A 161 -19.86 12.99 -18.25
N ALA A 162 -19.75 14.28 -18.60
CA ALA A 162 -18.52 15.04 -18.40
C ALA A 162 -18.10 15.11 -16.92
N ARG A 163 -19.06 15.29 -16.00
CA ARG A 163 -18.80 15.27 -14.55
C ARG A 163 -18.36 13.90 -14.06
N TYR A 164 -18.98 12.81 -14.52
CA TYR A 164 -18.56 11.45 -14.16
C TYR A 164 -17.15 11.15 -14.66
N LYS A 165 -16.81 11.54 -15.90
CA LYS A 165 -15.46 11.39 -16.44
C LYS A 165 -14.43 12.16 -15.62
N ASP A 166 -14.69 13.44 -15.29
CA ASP A 166 -13.79 14.23 -14.44
C ASP A 166 -13.63 13.63 -13.03
N MET A 167 -14.73 13.22 -12.39
CA MET A 167 -14.67 12.53 -11.09
C MET A 167 -13.83 11.24 -11.18
N ALA A 168 -14.03 10.43 -12.23
CA ALA A 168 -13.28 9.20 -12.43
C ALA A 168 -11.78 9.48 -12.62
N PHE A 169 -11.41 10.45 -13.48
CA PHE A 169 -10.02 10.84 -13.67
C PHE A 169 -9.35 11.31 -12.37
N ARG A 170 -10.06 12.08 -11.53
CA ARG A 170 -9.53 12.51 -10.23
C ARG A 170 -9.30 11.34 -9.29
N ILE A 171 -10.21 10.39 -9.22
CA ILE A 171 -10.09 9.19 -8.38
C ILE A 171 -8.90 8.33 -8.84
N PHE A 172 -8.84 7.98 -10.14
CA PHE A 172 -7.75 7.16 -10.67
C PHE A 172 -6.40 7.85 -10.54
N ARG A 173 -6.33 9.16 -10.76
CA ARG A 173 -5.09 9.93 -10.57
C ARG A 173 -4.67 9.93 -9.10
N ASN A 174 -5.59 10.13 -8.17
CA ASN A 174 -5.26 10.13 -6.75
C ASN A 174 -4.80 8.74 -6.28
N ASP A 175 -5.46 7.68 -6.73
CA ASP A 175 -5.06 6.29 -6.44
C ASP A 175 -3.67 5.97 -7.03
N ALA A 176 -3.43 6.31 -8.30
CA ALA A 176 -2.12 6.11 -8.94
C ALA A 176 -1.01 6.91 -8.22
N LEU A 177 -1.28 8.15 -7.80
CA LEU A 177 -0.33 8.96 -7.03
C LEU A 177 -0.06 8.38 -5.64
N GLN A 178 -1.07 7.82 -4.97
CA GLN A 178 -0.91 7.15 -3.68
C GLN A 178 -0.06 5.89 -3.82
N LYS A 179 -0.35 5.04 -4.81
CA LYS A 179 0.43 3.84 -5.12
C LYS A 179 1.88 4.17 -5.46
N TYR A 180 2.09 5.19 -6.29
CA TYR A 180 3.43 5.67 -6.62
C TYR A 180 4.21 6.12 -5.38
N ARG A 181 3.60 6.90 -4.49
CA ARG A 181 4.24 7.33 -3.23
C ARG A 181 4.62 6.14 -2.35
N GLY A 182 3.72 5.17 -2.18
CA GLY A 182 4.02 3.96 -1.41
C GLY A 182 5.19 3.16 -1.99
N GLN A 183 5.25 3.00 -3.32
CA GLN A 183 6.36 2.34 -4.00
C GLN A 183 7.67 3.15 -3.92
N PHE A 184 7.59 4.48 -4.07
CA PHE A 184 8.73 5.37 -3.96
C PHE A 184 9.33 5.32 -2.55
N ASP A 185 8.50 5.39 -1.50
CA ASP A 185 8.95 5.35 -0.11
C ASP A 185 9.63 4.00 0.20
N LEU A 186 9.09 2.89 -0.32
CA LEU A 186 9.71 1.57 -0.21
C LEU A 186 11.07 1.53 -0.92
N ALA A 187 11.14 2.00 -2.17
CA ALA A 187 12.36 2.04 -2.94
C ALA A 187 13.43 2.93 -2.27
N ALA A 188 13.05 4.11 -1.76
CA ALA A 188 13.94 5.01 -1.04
C ALA A 188 14.54 4.34 0.20
N LYS A 189 13.74 3.59 0.96
CA LYS A 189 14.24 2.79 2.10
C LYS A 189 15.26 1.75 1.66
N PHE A 190 14.99 0.98 0.61
CA PHE A 190 15.95 -0.01 0.11
C PHE A 190 17.27 0.60 -0.35
N VAL A 191 17.21 1.70 -1.11
CA VAL A 191 18.42 2.41 -1.56
C VAL A 191 19.17 3.01 -0.37
N TYR A 192 18.47 3.52 0.65
CA TYR A 192 19.08 3.98 1.89
C TYR A 192 19.81 2.86 2.65
N LEU A 193 19.20 1.68 2.75
CA LEU A 193 19.84 0.50 3.37
C LEU A 193 21.07 0.03 2.59
N ALA A 194 21.00 0.05 1.26
CA ALA A 194 22.14 -0.26 0.40
C ALA A 194 23.29 0.75 0.60
N ALA A 195 22.98 2.05 0.70
CA ALA A 195 23.96 3.10 0.97
C ALA A 195 24.58 2.96 2.38
N LYS A 196 23.80 2.60 3.40
CA LYS A 196 24.32 2.31 4.75
C LYS A 196 25.23 1.07 4.76
N ALA A 197 24.85 0.00 4.06
CA ALA A 197 25.70 -1.18 3.91
C ALA A 197 27.01 -0.83 3.19
N TYR A 198 26.95 -0.07 2.10
CA TYR A 198 28.12 0.45 1.39
C TYR A 198 29.04 1.28 2.31
N GLY A 199 28.47 2.18 3.12
CA GLY A 199 29.23 2.97 4.08
C GLY A 199 29.93 2.13 5.14
N TYR A 200 29.25 1.10 5.66
CA TYR A 200 29.83 0.16 6.63
C TYR A 200 30.92 -0.74 6.03
N GLU A 201 30.74 -1.21 4.79
CA GLU A 201 31.74 -2.03 4.10
C GLU A 201 33.00 -1.24 3.76
N THR A 202 32.86 -0.06 3.15
CA THR A 202 33.99 0.76 2.70
C THR A 202 34.68 1.52 3.82
N ASN A 203 33.94 1.84 4.89
CA ASN A 203 34.40 2.59 6.06
C ASN A 203 35.19 3.88 5.76
N LEU A 204 34.85 4.55 4.65
CA LEU A 204 35.48 5.80 4.25
C LEU A 204 35.06 6.95 5.17
N LEU A 205 35.88 7.99 5.27
CA LEU A 205 35.54 9.21 6.02
C LEU A 205 34.45 10.00 5.29
N GLU A 206 33.62 10.73 6.03
CA GLU A 206 32.48 11.50 5.51
C GLU A 206 32.87 12.53 4.43
N PHE A 207 34.06 13.12 4.53
CA PHE A 207 34.56 14.08 3.54
C PHE A 207 35.20 13.42 2.31
N SER A 208 35.36 12.10 2.28
CA SER A 208 35.85 11.41 1.08
C SER A 208 34.81 11.48 -0.03
N ALA A 209 35.26 11.74 -1.25
CA ALA A 209 34.39 11.85 -2.43
C ALA A 209 33.64 10.54 -2.73
N LEU A 210 34.18 9.40 -2.30
CA LEU A 210 33.57 8.08 -2.49
C LEU A 210 32.77 7.62 -1.26
N SER A 211 32.55 8.50 -0.28
CA SER A 211 31.86 8.15 0.96
C SER A 211 30.36 7.89 0.76
N GLY A 212 29.82 6.95 1.52
CA GLY A 212 28.37 6.67 1.50
C GLY A 212 27.51 7.80 2.09
N GLU A 213 28.07 8.68 2.93
CA GLU A 213 27.29 9.71 3.64
C GLU A 213 26.75 10.78 2.69
N GLN A 214 27.53 11.19 1.69
CA GLN A 214 27.09 12.11 0.64
C GLN A 214 25.93 11.53 -0.18
N LEU A 215 25.96 10.22 -0.42
CA LEU A 215 24.92 9.51 -1.16
C LEU A 215 23.64 9.38 -0.32
N LEU A 216 23.76 9.20 1.00
CA LEU A 216 22.61 9.19 1.91
C LEU A 216 21.88 10.54 1.92
N GLU A 217 22.60 11.65 1.96
CA GLU A 217 22.01 12.98 1.87
C GLU A 217 21.25 13.16 0.54
N ARG A 218 21.86 12.70 -0.56
CA ARG A 218 21.22 12.74 -1.89
C ARG A 218 19.92 11.94 -1.92
N ILE A 219 19.90 10.71 -1.39
CA ILE A 219 18.70 9.85 -1.34
C ILE A 219 17.52 10.56 -0.66
N VAL A 220 17.76 11.25 0.45
CA VAL A 220 16.71 11.96 1.21
C VAL A 220 16.13 13.14 0.42
N ARG A 221 16.94 13.75 -0.47
CA ARG A 221 16.53 14.87 -1.33
C ARG A 221 15.72 14.42 -2.54
N GLU A 222 15.94 13.21 -3.05
CA GLU A 222 15.26 12.72 -4.24
C GLU A 222 13.73 12.61 -4.03
N ARG A 223 12.98 12.77 -5.13
CA ARG A 223 11.49 12.72 -5.16
C ARG A 223 10.95 11.87 -6.29
N ASN A 224 11.82 11.27 -7.08
CA ASN A 224 11.51 10.43 -8.23
C ASN A 224 12.37 9.15 -8.21
N ILE A 225 11.83 8.07 -8.76
CA ILE A 225 12.54 6.78 -8.86
C ILE A 225 13.76 6.93 -9.78
N GLY A 226 13.67 7.78 -10.81
CA GLY A 226 14.74 8.04 -11.76
C GLY A 226 14.55 7.33 -13.09
N GLU A 227 15.59 7.37 -13.92
CA GLU A 227 15.60 6.78 -15.26
C GLU A 227 16.29 5.41 -15.25
N PHE A 228 15.76 4.49 -16.05
CA PHE A 228 16.32 3.16 -16.30
C PHE A 228 16.61 3.05 -17.79
N GLU A 229 17.70 2.36 -18.13
CA GLU A 229 18.02 2.06 -19.52
C GLU A 229 16.87 1.26 -20.15
N ASP A 230 16.53 1.60 -21.40
CA ASP A 230 15.45 0.99 -22.17
C ASP A 230 15.88 -0.42 -22.64
N VAL A 231 15.95 -1.34 -21.68
CA VAL A 231 16.25 -2.76 -21.89
C VAL A 231 14.92 -3.52 -21.77
N PRO A 232 14.65 -4.53 -22.62
CA PRO A 232 13.42 -5.31 -22.55
C PRO A 232 13.13 -5.78 -21.11
N ALA A 233 11.87 -5.58 -20.68
CA ALA A 233 11.41 -5.73 -19.30
C ALA A 233 11.76 -7.08 -18.63
N THR A 234 12.07 -8.11 -19.42
CA THR A 234 12.53 -9.44 -18.98
C THR A 234 13.94 -9.44 -18.37
N ALA A 235 14.75 -8.41 -18.59
CA ALA A 235 16.13 -8.34 -18.09
C ALA A 235 16.29 -7.47 -16.83
N GLY A 236 15.27 -6.68 -16.45
CA GLY A 236 15.41 -5.61 -15.45
C GLY A 236 16.36 -4.52 -15.96
N GLY A 237 15.81 -3.39 -16.43
CA GLY A 237 16.63 -2.28 -16.92
C GLY A 237 17.68 -1.85 -15.89
N LEU A 238 18.93 -1.72 -16.30
CA LEU A 238 19.97 -1.18 -15.44
C LEU A 238 19.69 0.30 -15.18
N PRO A 239 19.96 0.81 -13.97
CA PRO A 239 19.82 2.24 -13.70
C PRO A 239 20.78 3.05 -14.58
N PHE A 240 20.30 4.17 -15.12
CA PHE A 240 21.13 5.03 -15.97
C PHE A 240 22.28 5.62 -15.13
N ARG A 241 23.54 5.42 -15.59
CA ARG A 241 24.77 5.70 -14.79
C ARG A 241 25.03 7.16 -14.40
N SER A 242 24.16 8.07 -14.83
CA SER A 242 24.21 9.49 -14.50
C SER A 242 22.80 10.11 -14.50
N GLY A 243 21.79 9.32 -14.15
CA GLY A 243 20.39 9.74 -14.14
C GLY A 243 20.01 10.54 -12.89
N PRO A 244 18.97 11.37 -12.95
CA PRO A 244 18.34 11.93 -11.74
C PRO A 244 17.59 10.84 -10.96
N GLY A 245 17.27 11.09 -9.69
CA GLY A 245 16.46 10.19 -8.88
C GLY A 245 17.22 9.05 -8.20
N LEU A 246 16.47 8.17 -7.54
CA LEU A 246 17.00 7.05 -6.75
C LEU A 246 17.83 6.07 -7.59
N SER A 247 17.46 5.85 -8.85
CA SER A 247 18.17 4.95 -9.77
C SER A 247 19.60 5.44 -10.04
N GLY A 248 19.78 6.75 -10.24
CA GLY A 248 21.10 7.35 -10.43
C GLY A 248 22.01 7.19 -9.21
N VAL A 249 21.47 7.37 -8.01
CA VAL A 249 22.24 7.14 -6.77
C VAL A 249 22.66 5.67 -6.66
N MET A 250 21.77 4.74 -6.99
CA MET A 250 22.08 3.31 -6.96
C MET A 250 23.17 2.94 -7.98
N ALA A 251 23.13 3.54 -9.18
CA ALA A 251 24.17 3.35 -10.19
C ALA A 251 25.53 3.88 -9.73
N GLU A 252 25.54 5.04 -9.07
CA GLU A 252 26.74 5.63 -8.49
C GLU A 252 27.32 4.75 -7.37
N LEU A 253 26.47 4.24 -6.46
CA LEU A 253 26.87 3.28 -5.41
C LEU A 253 27.53 2.03 -6.00
N ASP A 254 26.92 1.40 -7.01
CA ASP A 254 27.46 0.20 -7.66
C ASP A 254 28.77 0.50 -8.41
N ALA A 255 28.84 1.62 -9.14
CA ALA A 255 30.07 2.05 -9.82
C ALA A 255 31.23 2.28 -8.85
N ASN A 256 30.97 3.02 -7.76
CA ASN A 256 31.97 3.28 -6.72
C ASN A 256 32.41 2.00 -6.03
N PHE A 257 31.47 1.11 -5.67
CA PHE A 257 31.79 -0.16 -5.04
C PHE A 257 32.61 -1.07 -5.95
N ARG A 258 32.30 -1.16 -7.24
CA ARG A 258 33.08 -1.95 -8.20
C ARG A 258 34.53 -1.47 -8.31
N ALA A 259 34.75 -0.16 -8.30
CA ALA A 259 36.08 0.42 -8.29
C ALA A 259 36.81 0.11 -6.97
N LEU A 260 36.14 0.35 -5.83
CA LEU A 260 36.71 0.15 -4.50
C LEU A 260 36.95 -1.32 -4.16
N LYS A 261 36.17 -2.26 -4.71
CA LYS A 261 36.29 -3.69 -4.42
C LYS A 261 37.70 -4.23 -4.66
N GLY A 262 38.35 -3.79 -5.74
CA GLY A 262 39.73 -4.16 -6.05
C GLY A 262 40.75 -3.41 -5.19
N VAL A 263 40.51 -2.12 -4.94
CA VAL A 263 41.41 -1.25 -4.16
C VAL A 263 41.48 -1.66 -2.69
N LEU A 264 40.34 -1.99 -2.09
CA LEU A 264 40.23 -2.36 -0.67
C LEU A 264 40.54 -3.85 -0.42
N GLY A 265 40.76 -4.65 -1.47
CA GLY A 265 41.10 -6.07 -1.35
C GLY A 265 39.90 -6.98 -1.05
N PHE A 266 38.67 -6.51 -1.24
CA PHE A 266 37.46 -7.33 -1.01
C PHE A 266 37.36 -8.56 -1.93
N ASN A 267 38.10 -8.57 -3.03
CA ASN A 267 38.18 -9.70 -3.95
C ASN A 267 39.06 -10.86 -3.45
N ASN A 268 39.96 -10.62 -2.49
CA ASN A 268 40.87 -11.63 -1.99
C ASN A 268 41.11 -11.45 -0.47
N PRO A 269 40.09 -11.73 0.37
CA PRO A 269 40.26 -11.65 1.82
C PRO A 269 41.27 -12.68 2.32
N THR A 270 42.08 -12.29 3.30
CA THR A 270 42.83 -13.25 4.10
C THR A 270 41.87 -13.91 5.08
N ILE A 271 41.83 -15.25 5.10
CA ILE A 271 41.04 -15.99 6.07
C ILE A 271 41.95 -16.39 7.21
N SER A 272 41.56 -16.03 8.44
CA SER A 272 42.25 -16.45 9.66
C SER A 272 41.25 -17.02 10.64
N THR A 273 41.71 -18.01 11.39
CA THR A 273 40.97 -18.65 12.45
C THR A 273 41.77 -18.51 13.74
N ASP A 274 41.28 -17.64 14.62
CA ASP A 274 41.96 -17.28 15.85
C ASP A 274 41.12 -17.73 17.06
N LYS A 275 41.75 -18.49 17.96
CA LYS A 275 41.15 -18.98 19.22
C LYS A 275 41.61 -18.11 20.38
N PHE A 276 40.75 -17.91 21.37
CA PHE A 276 41.10 -17.14 22.55
C PHE A 276 40.36 -17.63 23.79
N SER A 277 41.02 -17.51 24.95
CA SER A 277 40.56 -18.02 26.25
C SER A 277 39.98 -16.92 27.12
N LEU A 278 38.75 -17.08 27.62
CA LEU A 278 38.19 -16.12 28.58
C LEU A 278 38.93 -16.21 29.94
N ARG A 279 39.26 -17.41 30.42
CA ARG A 279 39.94 -17.56 31.72
C ARG A 279 41.33 -16.94 31.70
N ARG A 280 42.18 -17.35 30.76
CA ARG A 280 43.59 -16.95 30.72
C ARG A 280 43.78 -15.54 30.19
N GLU A 281 43.12 -15.16 29.09
CA GLU A 281 43.42 -13.91 28.40
C GLU A 281 42.55 -12.74 28.89
N TYR A 282 41.25 -12.95 29.15
CA TYR A 282 40.35 -11.88 29.59
C TYR A 282 40.42 -11.65 31.11
N TYR A 283 40.28 -12.72 31.90
CA TYR A 283 40.28 -12.64 33.37
C TYR A 283 41.67 -12.73 34.00
N ARG A 284 42.70 -13.12 33.23
CA ARG A 284 44.09 -13.27 33.72
C ARG A 284 44.24 -14.28 34.85
N ILE A 285 43.48 -15.36 34.78
CA ILE A 285 43.49 -16.44 35.78
C ILE A 285 44.33 -17.60 35.26
N SER A 286 45.33 -18.00 36.04
CA SER A 286 46.22 -19.13 35.75
C SER A 286 45.45 -20.47 35.72
N PRO A 287 45.86 -21.46 34.92
CA PRO A 287 45.26 -22.80 34.89
C PRO A 287 45.66 -23.72 36.08
N ASP A 288 46.37 -23.20 37.08
CA ASP A 288 46.78 -23.94 38.28
C ASP A 288 45.62 -24.18 39.28
N GLU A 289 45.92 -24.87 40.39
CA GLU A 289 44.94 -25.23 41.42
C GLU A 289 44.32 -23.99 42.07
N ASP A 290 45.14 -23.02 42.47
CA ASP A 290 44.69 -21.72 43.02
C ASP A 290 43.83 -20.94 42.01
N GLY A 291 44.25 -20.89 40.75
CA GLY A 291 43.50 -20.27 39.67
C GLY A 291 42.18 -20.98 39.36
N THR A 292 42.06 -22.27 39.66
CA THR A 292 40.83 -23.02 39.41
C THR A 292 39.71 -22.61 40.35
N GLU A 293 40.01 -22.38 41.63
CA GLU A 293 38.99 -21.85 42.55
C GLU A 293 38.66 -20.39 42.23
N ASN A 294 39.65 -19.56 41.87
CA ASN A 294 39.40 -18.19 41.41
C ASN A 294 38.52 -18.15 40.15
N TRP A 295 38.71 -19.10 39.23
CA TRP A 295 37.88 -19.23 38.04
C TRP A 295 36.44 -19.59 38.39
N ARG A 296 36.24 -20.55 39.30
CA ARG A 296 34.92 -20.93 39.79
C ARG A 296 34.21 -19.76 40.45
N GLU A 297 34.89 -19.02 41.32
CA GLU A 297 34.33 -17.82 41.94
C GLU A 297 33.95 -16.76 40.91
N THR A 298 34.79 -16.54 39.90
CA THR A 298 34.48 -15.62 38.79
C THR A 298 33.20 -16.05 38.06
N LEU A 299 33.03 -17.34 37.78
CA LEU A 299 31.81 -17.86 37.17
C LEU A 299 30.60 -17.74 38.10
N ARG A 300 30.74 -17.98 39.41
CA ARG A 300 29.67 -17.77 40.41
C ARG A 300 29.18 -16.33 40.44
N MET A 301 30.10 -15.37 40.36
CA MET A 301 29.77 -13.94 40.28
C MET A 301 29.05 -13.55 38.98
N ALA A 302 29.25 -14.31 37.90
CA ALA A 302 28.59 -14.11 36.62
C ALA A 302 27.21 -14.82 36.53
N VAL A 303 26.77 -15.53 37.57
CA VAL A 303 25.45 -16.18 37.60
C VAL A 303 24.35 -15.17 37.89
N ILE A 304 23.33 -15.21 37.06
CA ILE A 304 22.08 -14.43 37.17
C ILE A 304 20.93 -15.38 37.52
N ASP A 305 19.97 -14.90 38.33
CA ASP A 305 18.83 -15.72 38.78
C ASP A 305 17.74 -15.86 37.71
N ASP A 306 17.41 -14.79 36.97
CA ASP A 306 16.49 -14.86 35.82
C ASP A 306 16.91 -13.95 34.65
N LEU A 307 17.19 -14.58 33.50
CA LEU A 307 17.55 -13.89 32.26
C LEU A 307 16.52 -12.85 31.79
N ARG A 308 15.23 -13.08 32.05
CA ARG A 308 14.17 -12.23 31.48
C ARG A 308 14.04 -10.90 32.20
N THR A 309 14.34 -10.87 33.48
CA THR A 309 14.23 -9.66 34.31
C THR A 309 15.54 -8.89 34.40
N GLU A 310 16.67 -9.60 34.47
CA GLU A 310 17.96 -8.99 34.76
C GLU A 310 18.75 -8.62 33.50
N VAL A 311 18.46 -9.25 32.35
CA VAL A 311 19.13 -8.96 31.07
C VAL A 311 18.13 -8.39 30.07
N PRO A 312 18.00 -7.06 29.93
CA PRO A 312 17.04 -6.46 28.99
C PRO A 312 17.33 -6.81 27.53
N GLU A 313 18.61 -6.99 27.17
CA GLU A 313 19.07 -7.45 25.86
C GLU A 313 18.46 -8.80 25.46
N PHE A 314 18.19 -9.68 26.44
CA PHE A 314 17.64 -11.01 26.18
C PHE A 314 16.26 -10.94 25.52
N ASN A 315 15.39 -10.05 25.98
CA ASN A 315 14.04 -9.93 25.42
C ASN A 315 14.01 -9.20 24.06
N GLN A 316 15.03 -8.37 23.80
CA GLN A 316 15.12 -7.56 22.59
C GLN A 316 15.81 -8.31 21.45
N LEU A 317 16.98 -8.89 21.72
CA LEU A 317 17.91 -9.39 20.70
C LEU A 317 17.88 -10.91 20.56
N LEU A 318 17.41 -11.67 21.54
CA LEU A 318 17.52 -13.13 21.53
C LEU A 318 16.20 -13.83 21.16
N SER A 319 16.31 -14.93 20.43
CA SER A 319 15.18 -15.82 20.21
C SER A 319 14.99 -16.63 21.48
N SER A 320 13.84 -16.44 22.10
CA SER A 320 13.53 -17.08 23.36
C SER A 320 13.14 -18.54 23.20
N PHE A 321 13.20 -19.26 24.30
CA PHE A 321 12.69 -20.62 24.45
C PHE A 321 11.16 -20.57 24.63
N ASP A 322 10.42 -21.41 23.89
CA ASP A 322 8.97 -21.58 24.03
C ASP A 322 8.67 -23.09 24.23
N PRO A 323 7.97 -23.53 25.29
CA PRO A 323 7.37 -22.74 26.37
C PRO A 323 8.36 -22.26 27.44
N TYR A 324 8.11 -21.05 27.94
CA TYR A 324 8.77 -20.49 29.11
C TYR A 324 8.34 -21.19 30.39
N ARG A 325 9.26 -21.37 31.35
CA ARG A 325 8.86 -21.60 32.74
C ARG A 325 8.26 -20.29 33.26
N GLN A 326 7.03 -20.34 33.78
CA GLN A 326 6.38 -19.14 34.29
C GLN A 326 7.17 -18.59 35.47
N PHE A 327 7.77 -17.41 35.31
CA PHE A 327 8.53 -16.76 36.38
C PHE A 327 7.59 -16.29 37.49
N ASN A 328 7.90 -16.66 38.74
CA ASN A 328 7.21 -16.20 39.92
C ASN A 328 8.20 -15.53 40.86
N ARG A 329 8.05 -14.20 41.04
CA ARG A 329 8.90 -13.40 41.91
C ARG A 329 8.87 -13.86 43.38
N ALA A 330 7.81 -14.52 43.83
CA ALA A 330 7.71 -15.06 45.18
C ALA A 330 8.53 -16.36 45.37
N ASN A 331 8.93 -17.02 44.29
CA ASN A 331 9.77 -18.21 44.32
C ASN A 331 10.74 -18.23 43.11
N PRO A 332 11.69 -17.27 43.05
CA PRO A 332 12.60 -17.13 41.91
C PRO A 332 13.51 -18.35 41.76
N THR A 333 13.73 -19.08 42.86
CA THR A 333 14.61 -20.25 42.87
C THR A 333 14.07 -21.45 42.09
N THR A 334 12.76 -21.63 42.06
CA THR A 334 12.13 -22.72 41.30
C THR A 334 11.50 -22.29 39.98
N THR A 335 11.43 -20.98 39.71
CA THR A 335 10.72 -20.44 38.55
C THR A 335 11.56 -19.57 37.62
N GLY A 336 12.76 -19.13 38.06
CA GLY A 336 13.72 -18.39 37.24
C GLY A 336 14.38 -19.24 36.15
N GLU A 337 14.85 -18.57 35.10
CA GLU A 337 15.81 -19.12 34.13
C GLU A 337 17.21 -18.60 34.48
N PRO A 338 17.94 -19.31 35.36
CA PRO A 338 19.27 -18.89 35.72
C PRO A 338 20.21 -19.08 34.53
N ALA A 339 21.24 -18.25 34.46
CA ALA A 339 22.24 -18.30 33.41
C ALA A 339 23.56 -17.70 33.88
N ILE A 340 24.64 -18.10 33.22
CA ILE A 340 25.94 -17.41 33.34
C ILE A 340 25.98 -16.36 32.24
N VAL A 341 26.25 -15.11 32.61
CA VAL A 341 26.32 -13.99 31.67
C VAL A 341 27.69 -13.34 31.78
N VAL A 342 28.45 -13.42 30.69
CA VAL A 342 29.80 -12.85 30.60
C VAL A 342 29.81 -11.77 29.54
N GLU A 343 30.15 -10.56 29.95
CA GLU A 343 30.39 -9.44 29.05
C GLU A 343 31.90 -9.28 28.81
N PHE A 344 32.29 -9.05 27.55
CA PHE A 344 33.69 -8.75 27.23
C PHE A 344 33.79 -7.86 25.98
N PRO A 345 34.74 -6.91 25.95
CA PRO A 345 35.09 -6.19 24.73
C PRO A 345 36.08 -7.00 23.90
N THR A 346 36.12 -6.74 22.59
CA THR A 346 37.21 -7.19 21.73
C THR A 346 37.83 -6.02 21.02
N THR A 347 39.14 -6.05 20.82
CA THR A 347 39.90 -4.97 20.20
C THR A 347 40.95 -5.50 19.24
N ILE A 348 41.25 -4.70 18.22
CA ILE A 348 42.38 -4.94 17.35
C ILE A 348 43.35 -3.79 17.67
N GLN A 349 44.31 -3.98 18.57
CA GLN A 349 45.33 -2.98 18.89
C GLN A 349 46.72 -3.61 18.86
N ALA A 350 47.72 -2.80 18.56
CA ALA A 350 49.11 -3.22 18.77
C ALA A 350 49.39 -3.33 20.27
N ASP A 351 50.21 -4.29 20.67
CA ASP A 351 50.68 -4.52 22.05
C ASP A 351 49.61 -4.90 23.10
N ALA A 352 48.40 -5.21 22.65
CA ALA A 352 47.33 -5.73 23.48
C ALA A 352 46.78 -7.04 22.90
N ASN A 353 46.27 -7.90 23.77
CA ASN A 353 45.54 -9.09 23.35
C ASN A 353 44.15 -8.72 22.78
N VAL A 354 43.43 -9.73 22.30
CA VAL A 354 42.08 -9.55 21.74
C VAL A 354 41.11 -8.85 22.69
N PHE A 355 41.30 -8.93 24.01
CA PHE A 355 40.41 -8.33 25.01
C PHE A 355 40.90 -6.98 25.55
N ASN A 356 41.82 -6.30 24.85
CA ASN A 356 42.40 -5.01 25.25
C ASN A 356 43.20 -5.06 26.56
N ARG A 357 43.77 -6.22 26.91
CA ARG A 357 44.71 -6.34 28.02
C ARG A 357 46.13 -6.20 27.47
N ALA A 358 47.00 -5.51 28.21
CA ALA A 358 48.42 -5.41 27.85
C ALA A 358 49.02 -6.82 27.70
N GLY A 359 49.83 -7.03 26.66
CA GLY A 359 50.41 -8.34 26.36
C GLY A 359 51.17 -8.92 27.56
N SER A 360 50.93 -10.20 27.88
CA SER A 360 51.71 -10.89 28.91
C SER A 360 53.14 -11.15 28.44
N THR A 361 54.11 -11.01 29.36
CA THR A 361 55.51 -11.43 29.15
C THR A 361 55.64 -12.96 29.00
N ASP A 362 54.67 -13.72 29.50
CA ASP A 362 54.66 -15.19 29.45
C ASP A 362 54.28 -15.75 28.06
N GLY A 363 53.84 -14.88 27.15
CA GLY A 363 53.41 -15.25 25.80
C GLY A 363 52.14 -16.13 25.76
N GLY A 364 51.79 -16.58 24.55
CA GLY A 364 50.64 -17.47 24.31
C GLY A 364 49.27 -16.79 24.36
N GLU A 365 49.21 -15.47 24.22
CA GLU A 365 47.96 -14.72 24.09
C GLU A 365 47.62 -14.47 22.62
N SER A 366 46.33 -14.44 22.32
CA SER A 366 45.84 -14.23 20.97
C SER A 366 45.59 -12.75 20.71
N PHE A 367 45.94 -12.30 19.51
CA PHE A 367 45.73 -10.94 19.06
C PHE A 367 45.36 -10.92 17.59
N PHE A 368 44.63 -9.88 17.18
CA PHE A 368 44.38 -9.63 15.77
C PHE A 368 45.40 -8.62 15.24
N PRO A 369 45.91 -8.82 14.02
CA PRO A 369 46.96 -7.97 13.49
C PRO A 369 46.39 -6.58 13.16
N SER A 370 47.06 -5.53 13.63
CA SER A 370 46.57 -4.15 13.52
C SER A 370 46.81 -3.49 12.16
N ASP A 371 47.49 -4.18 11.25
CA ASP A 371 47.76 -3.79 9.87
C ASP A 371 46.54 -3.98 8.94
N HIS A 372 45.54 -4.73 9.38
CA HIS A 372 44.28 -4.86 8.67
C HIS A 372 43.31 -3.74 9.07
N PHE A 373 42.75 -3.04 8.09
CA PHE A 373 41.81 -1.96 8.37
C PHE A 373 40.44 -2.49 8.82
N SER A 374 40.07 -3.69 8.33
CA SER A 374 38.79 -4.33 8.61
C SER A 374 39.00 -5.84 8.80
N ILE A 375 38.55 -6.34 9.94
CA ILE A 375 38.51 -7.77 10.27
C ILE A 375 37.07 -8.10 10.64
N LYS A 376 36.42 -8.91 9.81
CA LYS A 376 34.99 -9.23 9.92
C LYS A 376 34.79 -10.70 10.24
N VAL A 377 33.78 -10.99 11.04
CA VAL A 377 33.38 -12.34 11.40
C VAL A 377 32.85 -13.06 10.15
N ARG A 378 33.33 -14.28 9.92
CA ARG A 378 32.82 -15.24 8.94
C ARG A 378 32.13 -16.41 9.65
N GLY A 379 32.74 -16.89 10.72
CA GLY A 379 32.26 -18.02 11.50
C GLY A 379 32.64 -17.86 12.96
N ILE A 380 31.89 -18.52 13.84
CA ILE A 380 32.13 -18.48 15.29
C ILE A 380 32.10 -19.91 15.81
N GLY A 381 32.97 -20.19 16.77
CA GLY A 381 32.88 -21.37 17.62
C GLY A 381 33.02 -21.02 19.10
N VAL A 382 32.40 -21.83 19.95
CA VAL A 382 32.48 -21.75 21.41
C VAL A 382 32.79 -23.13 21.94
N TRP A 383 33.77 -23.25 22.83
CA TRP A 383 34.16 -24.51 23.46
C TRP A 383 34.18 -24.37 24.98
N PHE A 384 33.71 -25.41 25.65
CA PHE A 384 33.83 -25.57 27.10
C PHE A 384 34.88 -26.62 27.40
N SER A 385 35.96 -26.19 28.04
CA SER A 385 37.06 -27.08 28.38
C SER A 385 36.74 -27.89 29.62
N ASN A 386 37.11 -29.18 29.60
CA ASN A 386 36.79 -30.13 30.66
C ASN A 386 35.27 -30.24 30.94
N TYR A 387 34.45 -30.06 29.90
CA TYR A 387 33.01 -30.27 29.99
C TYR A 387 32.68 -31.76 29.88
N SER A 388 32.18 -32.35 30.96
CA SER A 388 31.88 -33.79 31.04
C SER A 388 30.39 -34.07 30.88
N THR A 389 30.06 -34.92 29.90
CA THR A 389 28.70 -35.46 29.69
C THR A 389 28.42 -36.68 30.56
N ASP A 390 29.46 -37.47 30.87
CA ASP A 390 29.32 -38.82 31.41
C ASP A 390 29.35 -38.83 32.94
N THR A 391 30.38 -38.22 33.53
CA THR A 391 30.51 -38.07 35.00
C THR A 391 29.81 -36.81 35.50
N GLY A 392 29.77 -35.75 34.67
CA GLY A 392 29.13 -34.47 34.99
C GLY A 392 27.60 -34.48 34.91
N GLY A 393 27.00 -35.45 34.22
CA GLY A 393 25.56 -35.53 33.99
C GLY A 393 24.98 -34.28 33.31
N LEU A 394 25.78 -33.58 32.50
CA LEU A 394 25.38 -32.44 31.69
C LEU A 394 24.98 -32.89 30.27
N THR A 395 24.24 -32.06 29.54
CA THR A 395 23.79 -32.41 28.19
C THR A 395 24.96 -32.63 27.23
N SER A 396 24.80 -33.54 26.27
CA SER A 396 25.79 -33.78 25.19
C SER A 396 25.82 -32.69 24.11
N THR A 397 24.85 -31.77 24.13
CA THR A 397 24.73 -30.71 23.13
C THR A 397 24.50 -29.36 23.82
N PRO A 398 25.50 -28.85 24.55
CA PRO A 398 25.35 -27.56 25.21
C PRO A 398 25.16 -26.46 24.18
N ARG A 399 24.40 -25.44 24.56
CA ARG A 399 24.10 -24.28 23.72
C ARG A 399 24.31 -22.99 24.50
N CYS A 400 24.68 -21.94 23.80
CA CYS A 400 24.85 -20.61 24.35
C CYS A 400 24.38 -19.57 23.34
N TYR A 401 24.31 -18.32 23.77
CA TYR A 401 24.11 -17.18 22.89
C TYR A 401 25.37 -16.33 22.92
N LEU A 402 25.86 -15.92 21.75
CA LEU A 402 26.87 -14.89 21.62
C LEU A 402 26.29 -13.76 20.76
N VAL A 403 26.21 -12.56 21.32
CA VAL A 403 25.59 -11.41 20.64
C VAL A 403 26.49 -10.18 20.75
N PRO A 404 26.72 -9.44 19.65
CA PRO A 404 27.35 -8.14 19.68
C PRO A 404 26.32 -7.10 20.10
N VAL A 405 26.42 -6.61 21.33
CA VAL A 405 25.51 -5.58 21.87
C VAL A 405 26.12 -4.19 21.74
N GLY A 406 27.45 -4.10 21.68
CA GLY A 406 28.18 -2.86 21.47
C GLY A 406 28.23 -2.42 20.01
N ALA A 407 28.83 -1.26 19.81
CA ALA A 407 29.21 -0.75 18.50
C ALA A 407 30.37 -1.56 17.90
N ASP A 408 30.26 -1.81 16.60
CA ASP A 408 31.34 -2.37 15.77
C ASP A 408 32.35 -1.27 15.47
N VAL A 409 33.63 -1.55 15.62
CA VAL A 409 34.71 -0.60 15.37
C VAL A 409 35.51 -1.06 14.17
N THR A 410 35.79 -0.16 13.24
CA THR A 410 36.59 -0.46 12.04
C THR A 410 37.54 0.70 11.75
N ARG A 411 38.74 0.40 11.24
CA ARG A 411 39.70 1.46 10.86
C ARG A 411 39.37 2.00 9.48
N VAL A 412 39.68 3.27 9.27
CA VAL A 412 39.57 3.89 7.95
C VAL A 412 40.71 3.37 7.05
N PRO A 413 40.43 2.89 5.83
CA PRO A 413 41.45 2.30 4.94
C PRO A 413 42.49 3.31 4.41
N GLU A 414 42.09 4.56 4.14
CA GLU A 414 42.94 5.57 3.44
C GLU A 414 43.72 6.50 4.40
N ALA A 415 44.26 5.95 5.47
CA ALA A 415 45.07 6.71 6.43
C ALA A 415 46.46 7.11 5.88
N GLN A 416 46.52 7.89 4.79
CA GLN A 416 47.75 8.28 4.09
C GLN A 416 48.59 9.37 4.80
N SER A 417 48.12 9.90 5.93
CA SER A 417 48.92 10.81 6.77
C SER A 417 49.34 10.07 8.03
N LEU A 418 50.58 10.26 8.49
CA LEU A 418 51.10 9.68 9.74
C LEU A 418 50.19 9.96 10.96
N GLY A 419 49.37 11.01 10.95
CA GLY A 419 48.36 11.29 11.98
C GLY A 419 47.01 10.58 11.80
N SER A 420 46.79 9.91 10.66
CA SER A 420 45.53 9.24 10.29
C SER A 420 45.57 7.73 10.47
N LEU A 421 46.73 7.11 10.69
CA LEU A 421 46.95 5.65 10.88
C LEU A 421 46.18 5.04 12.07
N ARG A 422 45.40 5.86 12.78
CA ARG A 422 44.64 5.51 13.99
C ARG A 422 43.18 5.94 13.97
N LYS A 423 42.64 6.46 12.85
CA LYS A 423 41.23 6.84 12.80
C LYS A 423 40.35 5.60 12.72
N VAL A 424 39.58 5.38 13.77
CA VAL A 424 38.53 4.37 13.85
C VAL A 424 37.17 5.01 13.69
N ARG A 425 36.20 4.25 13.18
CA ARG A 425 34.79 4.61 13.16
C ARG A 425 34.02 3.55 13.93
N GLU A 426 33.01 4.02 14.66
CA GLU A 426 32.09 3.18 15.41
C GLU A 426 30.75 3.09 14.66
N TRP A 427 30.19 1.90 14.59
CA TRP A 427 28.97 1.58 13.86
C TRP A 427 28.00 0.83 14.77
N ASN A 428 26.83 1.44 14.98
CA ASN A 428 25.71 0.76 15.62
C ASN A 428 24.98 -0.07 14.57
N VAL A 429 25.46 -1.31 14.37
CA VAL A 429 24.90 -2.23 13.40
C VAL A 429 23.74 -3.00 14.04
N VAL A 430 22.60 -3.04 13.35
CA VAL A 430 21.40 -3.76 13.77
C VAL A 430 20.95 -4.70 12.67
N ASP A 431 20.71 -5.97 13.02
CA ASP A 431 20.09 -6.93 12.10
C ASP A 431 18.58 -6.72 12.10
N GLN A 432 18.05 -6.24 10.99
CA GLN A 432 16.63 -5.92 10.82
C GLN A 432 15.99 -6.83 9.79
N VAL A 433 14.75 -7.23 10.06
CA VAL A 433 13.94 -7.97 9.09
C VAL A 433 13.49 -7.00 8.01
N ILE A 434 14.03 -7.19 6.81
CA ILE A 434 13.57 -6.49 5.62
C ILE A 434 12.23 -7.12 5.19
N PRO A 435 11.15 -6.34 5.08
CA PRO A 435 9.86 -6.84 4.61
C PRO A 435 10.02 -7.37 3.17
N PRO A 436 9.37 -8.49 2.82
CA PRO A 436 9.39 -8.97 1.44
C PRO A 436 8.83 -7.88 0.53
N PRO A 437 9.38 -7.70 -0.70
CA PRO A 437 9.07 -6.56 -1.54
C PRO A 437 7.58 -6.34 -1.77
N ILE A 438 6.77 -7.41 -1.83
CA ILE A 438 5.31 -7.33 -1.89
C ILE A 438 4.67 -8.67 -1.45
N ASP A 439 3.65 -8.67 -0.58
CA ASP A 439 2.69 -9.78 -0.44
C ASP A 439 1.44 -9.43 -1.26
N LEU A 440 1.50 -9.68 -2.57
CA LEU A 440 0.37 -9.54 -3.50
C LEU A 440 -0.34 -10.91 -3.63
N GLY A 441 -0.62 -11.57 -2.51
CA GLY A 441 -1.51 -12.72 -2.54
C GLY A 441 -2.85 -12.33 -3.18
N GLU A 442 -3.32 -13.13 -4.15
CA GLU A 442 -4.59 -12.95 -4.89
C GLU A 442 -5.83 -12.77 -3.99
N GLY A 443 -5.72 -13.01 -2.68
CA GLY A 443 -6.79 -12.84 -1.70
C GLY A 443 -7.17 -11.39 -1.34
N LEU A 444 -6.45 -10.36 -1.81
CA LEU A 444 -6.80 -8.96 -1.51
C LEU A 444 -7.73 -8.28 -2.54
N PHE A 445 -8.07 -8.97 -3.65
CA PHE A 445 -8.85 -8.39 -4.75
C PHE A 445 -10.34 -8.80 -4.81
N ALA A 446 -10.88 -9.47 -3.79
CA ALA A 446 -12.32 -9.77 -3.70
C ALA A 446 -12.96 -9.23 -2.40
N PRO A 447 -14.28 -8.96 -2.42
CA PRO A 447 -14.92 -7.70 -2.78
C PRO A 447 -14.81 -6.64 -1.66
N ARG A 448 -13.79 -5.77 -1.69
CA ARG A 448 -13.67 -4.60 -0.80
C ARG A 448 -14.06 -3.28 -1.48
N LEU A 449 -15.11 -3.30 -2.30
CA LEU A 449 -15.57 -2.15 -3.07
C LEU A 449 -16.34 -1.07 -2.28
N ASN A 450 -16.48 -1.18 -0.94
CA ASN A 450 -17.29 -0.24 -0.15
C ASN A 450 -16.57 0.46 1.03
N GLY A 451 -15.23 0.47 1.08
CA GLY A 451 -14.54 1.11 2.22
C GLY A 451 -13.02 1.15 2.11
N TRP A 452 -12.51 1.47 0.92
CA TRP A 452 -11.07 1.57 0.70
C TRP A 452 -10.52 2.87 1.35
N LEU A 453 -9.92 2.74 2.53
CA LEU A 453 -9.09 3.76 3.16
C LEU A 453 -7.61 3.33 3.03
N PRO A 454 -6.75 4.12 2.37
CA PRO A 454 -5.34 3.78 2.12
C PRO A 454 -4.49 3.60 3.40
N SER A 455 -4.97 4.04 4.56
CA SER A 455 -4.22 4.03 5.81
C SER A 455 -4.02 2.64 6.41
N ASP A 456 -4.83 1.65 6.01
CA ASP A 456 -4.79 0.27 6.57
C ASP A 456 -3.85 -0.68 5.81
N GLN A 457 -3.18 -0.22 4.76
CA GLN A 457 -2.22 -1.03 3.98
C GLN A 457 -0.75 -0.84 4.40
N LEU A 458 -0.48 0.05 5.36
CA LEU A 458 0.79 0.07 6.05
C LEU A 458 0.59 -0.70 7.35
N PRO A 459 0.75 -2.03 7.39
CA PRO A 459 0.82 -2.70 8.68
C PRO A 459 1.91 -1.99 9.48
N GLY A 460 1.60 -1.64 10.73
CA GLY A 460 2.54 -0.99 11.67
C GLY A 460 3.87 -1.72 11.88
N GLN A 461 4.08 -2.86 11.21
CA GLN A 461 5.36 -3.53 11.01
C GLN A 461 6.38 -2.73 10.19
N LEU A 462 5.96 -1.76 9.37
CA LEU A 462 6.89 -0.95 8.56
C LEU A 462 7.48 0.27 9.28
N LEU A 463 6.95 0.59 10.47
CA LEU A 463 7.41 1.70 11.32
C LEU A 463 8.21 1.23 12.54
N GLN A 464 8.14 -0.05 12.89
CA GLN A 464 9.00 -0.66 13.90
C GLN A 464 9.90 -1.67 13.19
N PRO A 465 11.19 -1.35 12.93
CA PRO A 465 12.11 -2.35 12.40
C PRO A 465 12.10 -3.54 13.37
N ARG A 466 11.52 -4.67 12.95
CA ARG A 466 11.57 -5.88 13.76
C ARG A 466 13.01 -6.35 13.69
N LEU A 467 13.73 -6.25 14.80
CA LEU A 467 15.08 -6.79 14.89
C LEU A 467 14.99 -8.30 14.67
N ARG A 468 15.90 -8.83 13.85
CA ARG A 468 16.08 -10.27 13.77
C ARG A 468 16.67 -10.72 15.10
N ARG A 469 16.01 -11.67 15.73
CA ARG A 469 16.45 -12.24 16.99
C ARG A 469 17.52 -13.31 16.74
N HIS A 470 18.59 -13.29 17.52
CA HIS A 470 19.68 -14.26 17.44
C HIS A 470 19.27 -15.61 18.04
N ALA A 471 19.55 -16.68 17.30
CA ALA A 471 19.35 -18.04 17.77
C ALA A 471 20.51 -18.51 18.65
N SER A 472 20.24 -19.51 19.50
CA SER A 472 21.29 -20.18 20.27
C SER A 472 22.26 -20.91 19.34
N ILE A 473 23.55 -20.79 19.59
CA ILE A 473 24.60 -21.54 18.90
C ILE A 473 25.02 -22.75 19.74
N ARG A 474 25.54 -23.79 19.07
CA ARG A 474 26.08 -24.96 19.76
C ARG A 474 27.44 -24.59 20.37
N ALA A 475 27.64 -24.94 21.62
CA ALA A 475 28.96 -25.00 22.22
C ALA A 475 29.49 -26.43 22.08
N TYR A 476 30.78 -26.55 21.80
CA TYR A 476 31.49 -27.82 21.72
C TYR A 476 32.21 -28.09 23.04
N SER A 477 32.59 -29.34 23.27
CA SER A 477 33.40 -29.74 24.41
C SER A 477 34.66 -30.40 23.89
N ASP A 478 35.81 -30.06 24.45
CA ASP A 478 37.09 -30.67 24.08
C ASP A 478 37.37 -31.98 24.85
N SER A 479 36.42 -32.44 25.68
CA SER A 479 36.58 -33.61 26.57
C SER A 479 37.87 -33.61 27.40
N GLY A 480 38.50 -32.44 27.59
CA GLY A 480 39.77 -32.31 28.30
C GLY A 480 41.03 -32.58 27.46
N GLU A 481 40.93 -32.77 26.14
CA GLU A 481 42.12 -32.89 25.29
C GLU A 481 42.72 -31.50 24.97
N ASP A 482 44.05 -31.39 25.11
CA ASP A 482 44.84 -30.18 24.86
C ASP A 482 44.60 -29.64 23.45
N LEU A 483 44.12 -28.38 23.34
CA LEU A 483 44.12 -27.43 22.20
C LEU A 483 43.92 -27.96 20.76
N GLY A 484 43.61 -29.24 20.59
CA GLY A 484 43.85 -30.05 19.41
C GLY A 484 42.85 -29.78 18.31
N ASP A 485 43.40 -29.74 17.08
CA ASP A 485 42.80 -29.48 15.78
C ASP A 485 41.33 -29.08 15.81
N ILE A 486 41.07 -27.78 15.62
CA ILE A 486 39.71 -27.36 15.30
C ILE A 486 39.37 -28.01 13.97
N ASP A 487 38.40 -28.91 13.99
CA ASP A 487 37.78 -29.34 12.75
C ASP A 487 36.97 -28.16 12.21
N GLU A 488 37.18 -27.78 10.94
CA GLU A 488 36.44 -26.69 10.29
C GLU A 488 34.91 -26.89 10.40
N THR A 489 34.46 -28.13 10.58
CA THR A 489 33.05 -28.48 10.85
C THR A 489 32.50 -27.95 12.19
N GLN A 490 33.38 -27.51 13.09
CA GLN A 490 33.04 -26.95 14.40
C GLN A 490 32.86 -25.42 14.37
N PHE A 491 33.02 -24.79 13.21
CA PHE A 491 32.63 -23.39 12.99
C PHE A 491 31.19 -23.31 12.51
N LEU A 492 30.39 -22.54 13.24
CA LEU A 492 29.03 -22.22 12.83
C LEU A 492 29.05 -20.93 12.02
N VAL A 493 28.85 -21.05 10.71
CA VAL A 493 28.56 -19.90 9.85
C VAL A 493 27.16 -19.39 10.19
N THR A 494 27.08 -18.52 11.20
CA THR A 494 25.81 -17.98 11.68
C THR A 494 25.46 -16.74 10.87
N THR A 495 24.38 -16.84 10.08
CA THR A 495 23.93 -15.76 9.18
C THR A 495 23.73 -14.39 9.83
N THR A 496 23.51 -14.32 11.15
CA THR A 496 23.29 -13.07 11.89
C THR A 496 24.56 -12.33 12.30
N LEU A 497 25.71 -13.02 12.32
CA LEU A 497 26.99 -12.46 12.80
C LEU A 497 28.02 -12.31 11.70
N VAL A 498 27.82 -12.98 10.56
CA VAL A 498 28.64 -12.81 9.36
C VAL A 498 28.68 -11.34 8.94
N GLY A 499 29.88 -10.83 8.68
CA GLY A 499 30.12 -9.44 8.25
C GLY A 499 30.21 -8.41 9.39
N ARG A 500 29.89 -8.78 10.64
CA ARG A 500 30.12 -7.93 11.82
C ARG A 500 31.62 -7.76 12.06
N SER A 501 32.02 -6.60 12.57
CA SER A 501 33.42 -6.38 12.95
C SER A 501 33.77 -7.25 14.14
N VAL A 502 34.95 -7.87 14.09
CA VAL A 502 35.48 -8.58 15.25
C VAL A 502 35.83 -7.61 16.36
N TRP A 503 36.22 -6.38 16.04
CA TRP A 503 36.40 -5.33 17.04
C TRP A 503 35.03 -4.77 17.43
N ASN A 504 34.56 -5.15 18.62
CA ASN A 504 33.29 -4.67 19.15
C ASN A 504 33.46 -4.21 20.60
N THR A 505 32.81 -3.10 20.93
CA THR A 505 32.88 -2.49 22.27
C THR A 505 32.27 -3.37 23.38
N ARG A 506 31.32 -4.25 23.06
CA ARG A 506 30.66 -5.15 24.02
C ARG A 506 30.06 -6.39 23.35
N TRP A 507 30.64 -7.55 23.61
CA TRP A 507 30.02 -8.85 23.39
C TRP A 507 29.31 -9.33 24.65
N LEU A 508 28.18 -10.01 24.45
CA LEU A 508 27.41 -10.65 25.50
C LEU A 508 27.36 -12.15 25.22
N LEU A 509 28.01 -12.94 26.08
CA LEU A 509 27.93 -14.39 26.10
C LEU A 509 26.96 -14.82 27.20
N ILE A 510 25.90 -15.52 26.82
CA ILE A 510 24.90 -16.05 27.75
C ILE A 510 24.89 -17.57 27.64
N ILE A 511 25.05 -18.24 28.78
CA ILE A 511 24.97 -19.69 28.93
C ILE A 511 23.75 -20.01 29.82
N PRO A 512 22.58 -20.29 29.24
CA PRO A 512 21.39 -20.64 29.99
C PRO A 512 21.54 -21.99 30.70
N GLY A 513 21.19 -22.07 31.98
CA GLY A 513 21.27 -23.32 32.75
C GLY A 513 20.44 -24.46 32.16
N ARG A 514 19.34 -24.13 31.48
CA ARG A 514 18.48 -25.12 30.78
C ARG A 514 19.20 -25.83 29.63
N PHE A 515 20.13 -25.16 28.96
CA PHE A 515 20.96 -25.78 27.93
C PHE A 515 22.12 -26.58 28.50
N LEU A 516 22.31 -26.58 29.82
CA LEU A 516 23.29 -27.42 30.51
C LEU A 516 22.62 -28.67 31.08
N LEU A 517 21.44 -28.52 31.70
CA LEU A 517 20.64 -29.61 32.24
C LEU A 517 19.14 -29.39 32.01
N GLN A 518 18.52 -30.29 31.24
CA GLN A 518 17.10 -30.23 30.91
C GLN A 518 16.27 -30.77 32.08
N GLY A 519 15.78 -29.87 32.94
CA GLY A 519 14.89 -30.20 34.07
C GLY A 519 15.20 -29.39 35.32
N ASP A 520 16.49 -29.22 35.62
CA ASP A 520 16.98 -28.37 36.71
C ASP A 520 18.10 -27.45 36.21
N PRO A 521 17.75 -26.24 35.72
CA PRO A 521 18.73 -25.27 35.23
C PRO A 521 19.76 -24.81 36.28
N ARG A 522 19.39 -24.78 37.57
CA ARG A 522 20.29 -24.33 38.65
C ARG A 522 21.36 -25.37 38.91
N GLU A 523 20.93 -26.62 39.00
CA GLU A 523 21.85 -27.74 39.13
C GLU A 523 22.75 -27.85 37.89
N GLY A 524 22.23 -27.58 36.70
CA GLY A 524 23.04 -27.50 35.47
C GLY A 524 24.17 -26.48 35.57
N ILE A 525 23.91 -25.29 36.12
CA ILE A 525 24.93 -24.25 36.35
C ILE A 525 25.93 -24.68 37.43
N ARG A 526 25.44 -25.23 38.55
CA ARG A 526 26.31 -25.72 39.63
C ARG A 526 27.28 -26.77 39.09
N ARG A 527 26.79 -27.77 38.36
CA ARG A 527 27.62 -28.83 37.76
C ARG A 527 28.57 -28.31 36.69
N PHE A 528 28.17 -27.28 35.94
CA PHE A 528 29.05 -26.62 34.98
C PHE A 528 30.24 -25.93 35.66
N ILE A 529 30.01 -25.26 36.79
CA ILE A 529 31.07 -24.55 37.53
C ILE A 529 31.92 -25.51 38.37
N GLU A 530 31.28 -26.40 39.12
CA GLU A 530 31.93 -27.19 40.18
C GLU A 530 32.19 -28.65 39.77
N GLY A 531 31.44 -29.17 38.79
CA GLY A 531 31.36 -30.60 38.49
C GLY A 531 30.22 -31.29 39.26
N ALA A 532 29.86 -32.51 38.86
CA ALA A 532 28.79 -33.27 39.51
C ALA A 532 29.05 -33.47 41.02
N ASP A 533 30.27 -33.90 41.36
CA ASP A 533 30.70 -34.22 42.73
C ASP A 533 31.52 -33.10 43.39
N GLY A 534 31.49 -31.88 42.83
CA GLY A 534 32.34 -30.76 43.28
C GLY A 534 33.79 -30.80 42.77
N ASN A 535 34.12 -31.86 42.02
CA ASN A 535 35.39 -32.03 41.32
C ASN A 535 35.11 -32.16 39.81
N GLY A 536 35.85 -31.40 38.97
CA GLY A 536 35.77 -31.54 37.51
C GLY A 536 34.77 -30.65 36.78
N GLY A 537 34.53 -29.42 37.26
CA GLY A 537 33.83 -28.38 36.51
C GLY A 537 34.63 -27.86 35.31
N VAL A 538 34.02 -26.96 34.54
CA VAL A 538 34.62 -26.38 33.33
C VAL A 538 35.88 -25.60 33.68
N THR A 539 36.98 -25.96 33.03
CA THR A 539 38.30 -25.36 33.28
C THR A 539 38.52 -24.08 32.49
N ASP A 540 37.85 -23.90 31.35
CA ASP A 540 37.95 -22.68 30.54
C ASP A 540 36.74 -22.55 29.60
N ILE A 541 36.42 -21.32 29.22
CA ILE A 541 35.48 -21.03 28.12
C ILE A 541 36.31 -20.41 27.01
N ARG A 542 36.42 -21.15 25.90
CA ARG A 542 37.20 -20.75 24.73
C ARG A 542 36.27 -20.32 23.62
N LEU A 543 36.70 -19.31 22.89
CA LEU A 543 35.99 -18.72 21.76
C LEU A 543 36.92 -18.75 20.56
N ALA A 544 36.36 -18.88 19.35
CA ALA A 544 37.12 -18.71 18.13
C ALA A 544 36.33 -17.95 17.10
N PHE A 545 37.03 -17.11 16.36
CA PHE A 545 36.48 -16.40 15.22
C PHE A 545 37.22 -16.84 13.95
N GLU A 546 36.46 -17.35 13.00
CA GLU A 546 36.88 -17.43 11.61
C GLU A 546 36.57 -16.06 10.98
N THR A 547 37.55 -15.45 10.32
CA THR A 547 37.48 -14.04 9.93
C THR A 547 37.82 -13.81 8.47
N PHE A 548 37.21 -12.78 7.87
CA PHE A 548 37.68 -12.13 6.65
C PHE A 548 38.50 -10.90 7.04
N GLN A 549 39.77 -10.89 6.67
CA GLN A 549 40.69 -9.79 6.98
C GLN A 549 41.05 -9.04 5.70
N TYR A 550 40.95 -7.71 5.77
CA TYR A 550 41.27 -6.81 4.67
C TYR A 550 42.38 -5.84 5.09
N SER A 551 43.51 -5.91 4.39
CA SER A 551 44.66 -5.03 4.63
C SER A 551 44.46 -3.62 4.04
N GLY A 552 43.59 -3.48 3.05
CA GLY A 552 43.34 -2.19 2.38
C GLY A 552 44.52 -1.73 1.51
N SER A 553 45.47 -2.62 1.22
CA SER A 553 46.57 -2.30 0.33
C SER A 553 46.05 -2.09 -1.10
N LYS A 554 46.19 -0.86 -1.58
CA LYS A 554 45.86 -0.49 -2.97
C LYS A 554 46.73 -1.30 -3.93
N LYS A 555 46.15 -2.28 -4.62
CA LYS A 555 46.69 -2.76 -5.90
C LYS A 555 46.42 -1.69 -6.94
N ASP A 556 47.14 -0.57 -6.88
CA ASP A 556 47.30 0.25 -8.07
C ASP A 556 47.98 -0.64 -9.10
N GLY A 557 47.45 -0.65 -10.33
CA GLY A 557 47.87 -1.56 -11.40
C GLY A 557 49.39 -1.75 -11.37
N THR A 558 49.80 -2.98 -11.05
CA THR A 558 51.20 -3.37 -10.89
C THR A 558 51.95 -3.06 -12.17
N LEU A 559 52.61 -1.90 -12.21
CA LEU A 559 53.88 -1.79 -12.90
C LEU A 559 54.86 -2.55 -12.00
N GLU A 560 55.11 -3.81 -12.33
CA GLU A 560 56.30 -4.50 -11.85
C GLU A 560 57.50 -3.75 -12.40
N VAL A 561 57.95 -2.74 -11.64
CA VAL A 561 59.24 -2.10 -11.90
C VAL A 561 60.27 -3.12 -11.45
N ASN A 562 60.78 -3.89 -12.42
CA ASN A 562 61.96 -4.69 -12.22
C ASN A 562 63.09 -3.73 -11.88
N LEU A 563 63.38 -3.58 -10.58
CA LEU A 563 64.60 -2.96 -10.09
C LEU A 563 65.75 -3.95 -10.34
N GLY A 564 66.01 -4.23 -11.63
CA GLY A 564 67.19 -4.94 -12.04
C GLY A 564 68.40 -4.14 -11.56
N GLY A 565 69.20 -4.75 -10.69
CA GLY A 565 70.53 -4.25 -10.39
C GLY A 565 71.39 -4.37 -11.64
N GLU A 566 71.97 -3.24 -12.07
CA GLU A 566 73.26 -3.23 -12.75
C GLU A 566 74.39 -3.39 -11.72
#